data_AF-A0A7Z9K8G1-F1
#
_entry.id   AF-A0A7Z9K8G1-F1
#
_cell.length_a   1.000
_cell.length_b   1.000
_cell.length_c   1.000
_cell.angle_alpha   90.00
_cell.angle_beta   90.00
_cell.angle_gamma   90.00
#
_symmetry.space_group_name_H-M   'P 1'
#
loop_
_entity.id
_entity.type
_entity.pdbx_description
1 polymer ?
#
loop_
_entity_poly.entity_id
_entity_poly.type
_entity_poly.pdbx_seq_one_letter_code
_entity_poly.pdbx_strand_id
1 'polypeptide(L)'
;MVGGTMKSLFKSGVRDIKNKFSNQKEDDEFATPYGLRIGAAVDIDTLPLRIHADDLHVELPDETLLIVAQGYAELGDSTYVHRYYTANDTMIQVLTVAGMEDQHVEEITLYVPHQSYYPANDAEWLQWTANGGKLGAPKFQLKDGTEYSRLWFDTTEGHADPAEFTEYIYEDPDSDDHQENYQKTMLFGRNLGDDKKNEYLLVTVDSYEGEKTVELMVGVDLEFAMLRVI
;
A
#
# COMPACT_ATOMS: atom_id res chain seq x y z
N MET A 1 14.13 -10.14 1.50
CA MET A 1 14.47 -9.19 2.57
C MET A 1 13.86 -7.84 2.17
N VAL A 2 12.55 -7.67 2.30
CA VAL A 2 11.82 -6.52 1.70
C VAL A 2 11.44 -5.45 2.72
N GLY A 3 11.35 -5.75 4.02
CA GLY A 3 11.03 -4.75 5.05
C GLY A 3 12.18 -3.80 5.47
N GLY A 4 13.18 -3.53 4.61
CA GLY A 4 14.36 -2.73 4.98
C GLY A 4 14.16 -1.22 4.87
N THR A 5 13.56 -0.77 3.76
CA THR A 5 13.51 0.65 3.40
C THR A 5 12.51 1.42 4.28
N MET A 6 11.32 0.87 4.55
CA MET A 6 10.36 1.48 5.48
C MET A 6 10.84 1.50 6.94
N LYS A 7 11.70 0.56 7.37
CA LYS A 7 12.27 0.58 8.73
C LYS A 7 13.20 1.76 8.99
N SER A 8 13.84 2.31 7.95
CA SER A 8 14.75 3.45 8.08
C SER A 8 13.99 4.78 8.19
N LEU A 9 12.88 4.90 7.47
CA LEU A 9 12.10 6.15 7.36
C LEU A 9 11.44 6.54 8.68
N PHE A 10 10.85 5.59 9.40
CA PHE A 10 10.15 5.87 10.66
C PHE A 10 11.07 6.11 11.88
N LYS A 11 12.41 5.96 11.73
CA LYS A 11 13.39 6.35 12.76
C LYS A 11 13.75 7.84 12.73
N SER A 12 13.43 8.55 11.65
CA SER A 12 13.91 9.91 11.36
C SER A 12 13.01 11.02 11.94
N GLY A 13 11.87 10.66 12.55
CA GLY A 13 10.96 11.61 13.17
C GLY A 13 11.61 12.38 14.33
N VAL A 14 12.17 13.56 14.01
CA VAL A 14 12.45 14.76 14.82
C VAL A 14 13.81 15.34 14.39
N ARG A 15 13.82 16.09 13.27
CA ARG A 15 14.45 17.43 13.11
C ARG A 15 14.42 17.86 11.64
N ASP A 16 14.24 19.16 11.46
CA ASP A 16 14.50 19.93 10.24
C ASP A 16 13.37 20.10 9.22
N ILE A 17 12.18 20.42 9.73
CA ILE A 17 11.18 21.21 8.98
C ILE A 17 11.55 22.70 9.10
N LYS A 18 12.43 23.19 8.25
CA LYS A 18 12.51 24.59 7.80
C LYS A 18 13.67 24.77 6.82
N ASN A 19 13.37 24.56 5.55
CA ASN A 19 13.90 25.27 4.37
C ASN A 19 13.99 24.31 3.21
N LYS A 20 13.00 24.33 2.32
CA LYS A 20 13.14 24.22 0.86
C LYS A 20 11.76 24.19 0.21
N PHE A 21 11.08 25.33 0.22
CA PHE A 21 10.11 25.65 -0.83
C PHE A 21 10.75 26.71 -1.71
N SER A 22 11.43 26.28 -2.76
CA SER A 22 11.60 27.11 -3.95
C SER A 22 11.96 26.26 -5.16
N ASN A 23 11.03 26.28 -6.11
CA ASN A 23 11.17 25.94 -7.53
C ASN A 23 11.39 24.46 -7.90
N GLN A 24 10.28 23.82 -8.29
CA GLN A 24 10.25 23.16 -9.59
C GLN A 24 8.88 23.44 -10.24
N LYS A 25 8.93 24.17 -11.35
CA LYS A 25 7.91 24.16 -12.40
C LYS A 25 8.56 23.36 -13.51
N GLU A 26 8.20 22.09 -13.62
CA GLU A 26 8.40 21.23 -14.78
C GLU A 26 7.04 20.58 -15.02
N ASP A 27 6.65 20.46 -16.30
CA ASP A 27 5.30 20.13 -16.77
C ASP A 27 4.57 19.09 -15.90
N ASP A 28 3.33 19.40 -15.52
CA ASP A 28 2.44 18.58 -14.65
C ASP A 28 2.06 17.25 -15.35
N GLU A 29 3.03 16.40 -15.62
CA GLU A 29 2.80 15.00 -16.00
C GLU A 29 2.91 14.16 -14.72
N PHE A 30 1.86 13.41 -14.41
CA PHE A 30 1.86 12.50 -13.26
C PHE A 30 3.12 11.63 -13.29
N ALA A 31 3.70 11.37 -12.12
CA ALA A 31 4.76 10.38 -12.04
C ALA A 31 4.21 9.02 -12.49
N THR A 32 4.78 8.48 -13.57
CA THR A 32 4.43 7.15 -14.10
C THR A 32 5.63 6.20 -14.06
N PRO A 33 6.17 5.83 -12.87
CA PRO A 33 7.22 4.83 -12.79
C PRO A 33 6.86 3.57 -13.58
N TYR A 34 7.79 3.12 -14.42
CA TYR A 34 7.64 1.99 -15.35
C TYR A 34 6.50 2.13 -16.36
N GLY A 35 6.02 3.35 -16.59
CA GLY A 35 4.91 3.65 -17.51
C GLY A 35 3.53 3.26 -16.97
N LEU A 36 3.42 2.87 -15.70
CA LEU A 36 2.12 2.64 -15.04
C LEU A 36 1.36 3.97 -14.99
N ARG A 37 0.11 3.97 -15.51
CA ARG A 37 -0.74 5.15 -15.64
C ARG A 37 -2.19 4.75 -15.90
N ILE A 38 -3.12 5.68 -15.72
CA ILE A 38 -4.53 5.48 -16.08
C ILE A 38 -4.65 5.11 -17.57
N GLY A 39 -5.48 4.11 -17.87
CA GLY A 39 -5.68 3.56 -19.21
C GLY A 39 -4.63 2.55 -19.66
N ALA A 40 -3.56 2.32 -18.89
CA ALA A 40 -2.59 1.28 -19.19
C ALA A 40 -3.16 -0.13 -18.93
N ALA A 41 -2.76 -1.07 -19.78
CA ALA A 41 -3.02 -2.50 -19.58
C ALA A 41 -1.75 -3.16 -19.02
N VAL A 42 -1.87 -3.90 -17.93
CA VAL A 42 -0.73 -4.48 -17.20
C VAL A 42 -0.89 -6.00 -17.11
N ASP A 43 -0.01 -6.71 -17.79
CA ASP A 43 0.14 -8.15 -17.63
C ASP A 43 1.12 -8.43 -16.48
N ILE A 44 0.73 -9.32 -15.55
CA ILE A 44 1.57 -9.77 -14.46
C ILE A 44 1.94 -11.23 -14.70
N ASP A 45 3.24 -11.54 -14.82
CA ASP A 45 3.72 -12.92 -14.82
C ASP A 45 3.59 -13.52 -13.42
N THR A 46 2.47 -14.22 -13.20
CA THR A 46 2.18 -14.89 -11.93
C THR A 46 2.81 -16.27 -11.80
N LEU A 47 3.48 -16.80 -12.83
CA LEU A 47 4.09 -18.14 -12.79
C LEU A 47 5.03 -18.33 -11.58
N PRO A 48 5.90 -17.37 -11.21
CA PRO A 48 6.76 -17.51 -10.04
C PRO A 48 6.00 -17.60 -8.72
N LEU A 49 4.76 -17.09 -8.67
CA LEU A 49 3.93 -17.06 -7.48
C LEU A 49 3.03 -18.30 -7.36
N ARG A 50 2.68 -18.92 -8.50
CA ARG A 50 1.76 -20.08 -8.56
C ARG A 50 2.23 -21.30 -7.78
N ILE A 51 3.53 -21.49 -7.60
CA ILE A 51 4.08 -22.57 -6.78
C ILE A 51 3.67 -22.45 -5.29
N HIS A 52 3.27 -21.25 -4.86
CA HIS A 52 2.82 -20.95 -3.50
C HIS A 52 1.35 -20.51 -3.43
N ALA A 53 0.60 -20.63 -4.54
CA ALA A 53 -0.79 -20.14 -4.60
C ALA A 53 -1.68 -20.75 -3.51
N ASP A 54 -1.55 -22.05 -3.24
CA ASP A 54 -2.35 -22.74 -2.20
C ASP A 54 -2.03 -22.26 -0.77
N ASP A 55 -0.87 -21.62 -0.56
CA ASP A 55 -0.47 -21.06 0.73
C ASP A 55 -0.87 -19.58 0.89
N LEU A 56 -1.22 -18.91 -0.22
CA LEU A 56 -1.55 -17.49 -0.29
C LEU A 56 -3.06 -17.26 -0.14
N HIS A 57 -3.42 -16.15 0.48
CA HIS A 57 -4.73 -15.52 0.40
C HIS A 57 -4.86 -14.63 -0.84
N VAL A 58 -3.74 -14.23 -1.44
CA VAL A 58 -3.75 -13.46 -2.70
C VAL A 58 -4.30 -14.32 -3.83
N GLU A 59 -5.47 -13.94 -4.33
CA GLU A 59 -5.99 -14.44 -5.60
C GLU A 59 -5.16 -13.83 -6.75
N LEU A 60 -4.25 -14.63 -7.31
CA LEU A 60 -3.34 -14.18 -8.36
C LEU A 60 -4.13 -13.82 -9.63
N PRO A 61 -3.89 -12.65 -10.25
CA PRO A 61 -4.58 -12.27 -11.47
C PRO A 61 -4.25 -13.26 -12.60
N ASP A 62 -5.29 -13.68 -13.30
CA ASP A 62 -5.23 -14.54 -14.49
C ASP A 62 -5.53 -13.77 -15.78
N GLU A 63 -5.98 -12.52 -15.66
CA GLU A 63 -6.28 -11.59 -16.73
C GLU A 63 -5.37 -10.35 -16.68
N THR A 64 -5.28 -9.66 -17.82
CA THR A 64 -4.62 -8.35 -17.92
C THR A 64 -5.36 -7.32 -17.06
N LEU A 65 -4.62 -6.60 -16.23
CA LEU A 65 -5.19 -5.56 -15.37
C LEU A 65 -5.30 -4.24 -16.15
N LEU A 66 -6.50 -3.69 -16.26
CA LEU A 66 -6.71 -2.34 -16.79
C LEU A 66 -6.67 -1.33 -15.64
N ILE A 67 -5.75 -0.37 -15.70
CA ILE A 67 -5.66 0.70 -14.72
C ILE A 67 -6.72 1.75 -15.02
N VAL A 68 -7.57 2.02 -14.04
CA VAL A 68 -8.69 2.98 -14.15
C VAL A 68 -8.53 4.19 -13.24
N ALA A 69 -7.69 4.10 -12.22
CA ALA A 69 -7.38 5.22 -11.34
C ALA A 69 -5.92 5.17 -10.86
N GLN A 70 -5.38 6.34 -10.51
CA GLN A 70 -4.03 6.51 -9.98
C GLN A 70 -4.08 7.29 -8.67
N GLY A 71 -3.56 6.69 -7.61
CA GLY A 71 -3.39 7.28 -6.30
C GLY A 71 -1.96 7.73 -6.05
N TYR A 72 -1.81 8.82 -5.30
CA TYR A 72 -0.53 9.40 -4.93
C TYR A 72 -0.54 9.84 -3.46
N ALA A 73 0.51 9.48 -2.71
CA ALA A 73 0.73 9.96 -1.35
C ALA A 73 2.21 10.26 -1.11
N GLU A 74 2.50 11.42 -0.50
CA GLU A 74 3.83 11.75 0.03
C GLU A 74 3.93 11.34 1.50
N LEU A 75 4.87 10.45 1.82
CA LEU A 75 5.08 9.95 3.18
C LEU A 75 6.12 10.76 3.97
N GLY A 76 6.67 11.81 3.37
CA GLY A 76 7.79 12.60 3.90
C GLY A 76 9.15 12.03 3.51
N ASP A 77 10.23 12.73 3.86
CA ASP A 77 11.62 12.34 3.58
C ASP A 77 11.88 11.95 2.10
N SER A 78 11.23 12.65 1.16
CA SER A 78 11.29 12.35 -0.28
C SER A 78 10.88 10.90 -0.61
N THR A 79 9.94 10.34 0.16
CA THR A 79 9.35 9.03 -0.07
C THR A 79 7.91 9.19 -0.57
N TYR A 80 7.58 8.47 -1.62
CA TYR A 80 6.30 8.55 -2.30
C TYR A 80 5.71 7.16 -2.51
N VAL A 81 4.40 7.09 -2.39
CA VAL A 81 3.61 5.90 -2.71
C VAL A 81 2.73 6.25 -3.91
N HIS A 82 2.90 5.49 -4.98
CA HIS A 82 2.08 5.55 -6.19
C HIS A 82 1.23 4.29 -6.23
N ARG A 83 -0.08 4.43 -6.40
CA ARG A 83 -1.04 3.31 -6.39
C ARG A 83 -1.81 3.31 -7.70
N TYR A 84 -1.89 2.15 -8.35
CA TYR A 84 -2.60 2.01 -9.62
C TYR A 84 -3.72 1.01 -9.42
N TYR A 85 -4.95 1.49 -9.56
CA TYR A 85 -6.15 0.75 -9.24
C TYR A 85 -6.82 0.21 -10.50
N THR A 86 -7.33 -1.00 -10.39
CA THR A 86 -8.26 -1.60 -11.34
C THR A 86 -9.70 -1.34 -10.90
N ALA A 87 -10.67 -1.59 -11.78
CA ALA A 87 -12.10 -1.43 -11.46
C ALA A 87 -12.61 -2.39 -10.36
N ASN A 88 -11.84 -3.41 -9.99
CA ASN A 88 -12.16 -4.36 -8.91
C ASN A 88 -11.28 -4.13 -7.68
N ASP A 89 -10.76 -2.91 -7.50
CA ASP A 89 -9.94 -2.47 -6.37
C ASP A 89 -8.62 -3.24 -6.16
N THR A 90 -8.23 -4.10 -7.12
CA THR A 90 -6.85 -4.61 -7.18
C THR A 90 -5.90 -3.44 -7.41
N MET A 91 -4.84 -3.39 -6.63
CA MET A 91 -3.93 -2.26 -6.54
C MET A 91 -2.49 -2.72 -6.77
N ILE A 92 -1.80 -2.09 -7.72
CA ILE A 92 -0.34 -2.15 -7.82
C ILE A 92 0.21 -0.94 -7.06
N GLN A 93 0.96 -1.17 -5.99
CA GLN A 93 1.63 -0.12 -5.24
C GLN A 93 3.10 -0.06 -5.61
N VAL A 94 3.61 1.13 -5.90
CA VAL A 94 5.02 1.41 -6.15
C VAL A 94 5.52 2.39 -5.10
N LEU A 95 6.56 1.99 -4.36
CA LEU A 95 7.25 2.84 -3.41
C LEU A 95 8.49 3.44 -4.08
N THR A 96 8.62 4.77 -4.07
CA THR A 96 9.82 5.45 -4.54
C THR A 96 10.48 6.28 -3.45
N VAL A 97 11.81 6.34 -3.45
CA VAL A 97 12.61 7.10 -2.45
C VAL A 97 13.63 7.97 -3.15
N ALA A 98 13.78 9.21 -2.67
CA ALA A 98 14.69 10.23 -3.21
C ALA A 98 14.38 10.68 -4.66
N GLY A 99 13.17 10.40 -5.15
CA GLY A 99 12.67 10.77 -6.47
C GLY A 99 11.44 9.95 -6.86
N MET A 100 10.94 10.16 -8.08
CA MET A 100 9.74 9.45 -8.59
C MET A 100 9.99 8.71 -9.92
N GLU A 101 11.16 8.85 -10.52
CA GLU A 101 11.54 8.09 -11.72
C GLU A 101 11.85 6.62 -11.42
N ASP A 102 11.87 5.77 -12.45
CA ASP A 102 12.14 4.32 -12.39
C ASP A 102 13.34 3.91 -11.52
N GLN A 103 14.41 4.70 -11.54
CA GLN A 103 15.63 4.43 -10.77
C GLN A 103 15.46 4.61 -9.25
N HIS A 104 14.38 5.28 -8.84
CA HIS A 104 14.04 5.53 -7.43
C HIS A 104 13.03 4.51 -6.89
N VAL A 105 12.59 3.55 -7.71
CA VAL A 105 11.67 2.50 -7.28
C VAL A 105 12.40 1.52 -6.36
N GLU A 106 11.88 1.38 -5.15
CA GLU A 106 12.41 0.51 -4.11
C GLU A 106 11.58 -0.77 -3.96
N GLU A 107 10.26 -0.67 -4.13
CA GLU A 107 9.35 -1.78 -3.93
C GLU A 107 8.16 -1.69 -4.89
N ILE A 108 7.72 -2.84 -5.37
CA ILE A 108 6.45 -2.99 -6.09
C ILE A 108 5.67 -4.10 -5.40
N THR A 109 4.43 -3.82 -5.00
CA THR A 109 3.57 -4.77 -4.31
C THR A 109 2.24 -4.87 -5.03
N LEU A 110 1.80 -6.10 -5.32
CA LEU A 110 0.42 -6.36 -5.71
C LEU A 110 -0.41 -6.51 -4.45
N TYR A 111 -1.51 -5.76 -4.34
CA TYR A 111 -2.53 -5.93 -3.32
C TYR A 111 -3.86 -6.26 -3.96
N VAL A 112 -4.55 -7.26 -3.41
CA VAL A 112 -5.92 -7.62 -3.79
C VAL A 112 -6.84 -7.43 -2.59
N PRO A 113 -8.08 -6.94 -2.79
CA PRO A 113 -9.06 -6.83 -1.72
C PRO A 113 -9.30 -8.18 -1.07
N HIS A 114 -9.30 -8.21 0.26
CA HIS A 114 -9.57 -9.43 1.03
C HIS A 114 -10.86 -9.32 1.83
N GLN A 115 -11.03 -8.22 2.58
CA GLN A 115 -12.22 -8.05 3.40
C GLN A 115 -12.46 -6.59 3.82
N SER A 116 -13.70 -6.14 3.71
CA SER A 116 -14.16 -4.86 4.24
C SER A 116 -14.94 -5.04 5.54
N TYR A 117 -14.80 -4.09 6.46
CA TYR A 117 -15.58 -4.00 7.69
C TYR A 117 -16.21 -2.62 7.81
N TYR A 118 -17.47 -2.61 8.30
CA TYR A 118 -18.25 -1.40 8.50
C TYR A 118 -18.66 -1.30 9.98
N PRO A 119 -17.75 -0.86 10.88
CA PRO A 119 -18.08 -0.72 12.30
C PRO A 119 -19.27 0.24 12.49
N ALA A 120 -20.33 -0.24 13.14
CA ALA A 120 -21.61 0.46 13.20
C ALA A 120 -21.69 1.51 14.32
N ASN A 121 -20.77 1.48 15.29
CA ASN A 121 -20.78 2.34 16.47
C ASN A 121 -19.36 2.54 17.04
N ASP A 122 -19.23 3.51 17.95
CA ASP A 122 -17.95 3.86 18.57
C ASP A 122 -17.27 2.66 19.26
N ALA A 123 -18.04 1.77 19.89
CA ALA A 123 -17.47 0.62 20.58
C ALA A 123 -16.84 -0.39 19.61
N GLU A 124 -17.43 -0.59 18.43
CA GLU A 124 -16.83 -1.39 17.36
C GLU A 124 -15.62 -0.70 16.75
N TRP A 125 -15.67 0.62 16.55
CA TRP A 125 -14.52 1.41 16.10
C TRP A 125 -13.32 1.29 17.05
N LEU A 126 -13.56 1.36 18.36
CA LEU A 126 -12.51 1.22 19.38
C LEU A 126 -11.82 -0.16 19.32
N GLN A 127 -12.47 -1.22 18.84
CA GLN A 127 -11.81 -2.51 18.65
C GLN A 127 -10.72 -2.45 17.57
N TRP A 128 -10.83 -1.51 16.62
CA TRP A 128 -9.86 -1.31 15.56
C TRP A 128 -8.81 -0.27 15.94
N THR A 129 -9.24 0.90 16.41
CA THR A 129 -8.41 2.12 16.44
C THR A 129 -7.93 2.54 17.82
N ALA A 130 -8.47 1.98 18.91
CA ALA A 130 -8.02 2.33 20.25
C ALA A 130 -6.58 1.83 20.51
N ASN A 131 -5.94 2.36 21.55
CA ASN A 131 -4.72 1.75 22.07
C ASN A 131 -5.03 0.32 22.56
N GLY A 132 -4.35 -0.66 21.96
CA GLY A 132 -4.66 -2.09 22.11
C GLY A 132 -5.68 -2.66 21.11
N GLY A 133 -6.20 -1.83 20.21
CA GLY A 133 -7.02 -2.25 19.07
C GLY A 133 -6.23 -2.96 17.99
N LYS A 134 -6.94 -3.59 17.05
CA LYS A 134 -6.36 -4.46 16.01
C LYS A 134 -5.36 -3.77 15.10
N LEU A 135 -5.62 -2.52 14.71
CA LEU A 135 -4.81 -1.81 13.70
C LEU A 135 -3.37 -1.59 14.17
N GLY A 136 -3.18 -1.27 15.46
CA GLY A 136 -1.85 -1.04 16.04
C GLY A 136 -1.26 -2.25 16.76
N ALA A 137 -1.90 -3.42 16.72
CA ALA A 137 -1.46 -4.60 17.45
C ALA A 137 -0.13 -5.17 16.90
N PRO A 138 0.66 -5.91 17.69
CA PRO A 138 1.88 -6.56 17.20
C PRO A 138 1.60 -7.73 16.24
N LYS A 139 0.36 -8.27 16.29
CA LYS A 139 -0.10 -9.39 15.48
C LYS A 139 -1.53 -9.14 15.04
N PHE A 140 -1.86 -9.57 13.84
CA PHE A 140 -3.20 -9.55 13.29
C PHE A 140 -3.62 -10.98 12.92
N GLN A 141 -4.80 -11.41 13.35
CA GLN A 141 -5.32 -12.74 13.03
C GLN A 141 -6.58 -12.61 12.16
N LEU A 142 -6.56 -13.27 11.01
CA LEU A 142 -7.72 -13.43 10.13
C LEU A 142 -8.72 -14.43 10.73
N LYS A 143 -9.94 -14.45 10.19
CA LYS A 143 -11.04 -15.30 10.70
C LYS A 143 -10.77 -16.80 10.58
N ASP A 144 -9.98 -17.19 9.59
CA ASP A 144 -9.55 -18.58 9.34
C ASP A 144 -8.45 -19.05 10.31
N GLY A 145 -7.91 -18.14 11.14
CA GLY A 145 -6.86 -18.40 12.10
C GLY A 145 -5.46 -18.00 11.61
N THR A 146 -5.31 -17.58 10.36
CA THR A 146 -4.03 -17.11 9.81
C THR A 146 -3.53 -15.89 10.57
N GLU A 147 -2.27 -15.94 11.02
CA GLU A 147 -1.64 -14.87 11.79
C GLU A 147 -0.58 -14.14 10.95
N TYR A 148 -0.61 -12.82 10.99
CA TYR A 148 0.41 -11.92 10.44
C TYR A 148 1.07 -11.15 11.58
N SER A 149 2.39 -10.96 11.47
CA SER A 149 3.15 -10.14 12.41
C SER A 149 3.32 -8.73 11.85
N ARG A 150 3.23 -7.72 12.70
CA ARG A 150 3.36 -6.33 12.28
C ARG A 150 4.76 -6.07 11.69
N LEU A 151 4.81 -5.46 10.51
CA LEU A 151 6.06 -5.11 9.82
C LEU A 151 6.44 -3.64 10.01
N TRP A 152 5.47 -2.73 10.01
CA TRP A 152 5.71 -1.32 10.30
C TRP A 152 5.84 -1.09 11.79
N PHE A 153 6.82 -0.27 12.19
CA PHE A 153 7.10 -0.01 13.61
C PHE A 153 7.34 -1.31 14.41
N ASP A 154 7.98 -2.32 13.80
CA ASP A 154 8.18 -3.65 14.38
C ASP A 154 9.03 -3.66 15.66
N THR A 155 9.82 -2.61 15.90
CA THR A 155 10.58 -2.43 17.14
C THR A 155 9.75 -1.93 18.33
N THR A 156 8.52 -1.46 18.09
CA THR A 156 7.66 -0.97 19.16
C THR A 156 7.02 -2.14 19.89
N GLU A 157 7.19 -2.22 21.21
CA GLU A 157 6.52 -3.25 22.02
C GLU A 157 5.03 -2.95 22.17
N GLY A 158 4.18 -3.97 22.00
CA GLY A 158 2.74 -3.82 22.13
C GLY A 158 2.12 -2.96 21.01
N HIS A 159 1.32 -1.97 21.38
CA HIS A 159 0.63 -1.11 20.42
C HIS A 159 1.59 -0.11 19.78
N ALA A 160 1.45 0.13 18.48
CA ALA A 160 2.06 1.30 17.83
C ALA A 160 1.02 2.00 16.98
N ASP A 161 1.16 3.32 16.92
CA ASP A 161 0.29 4.16 16.13
C ASP A 161 0.46 3.84 14.63
N PRO A 162 -0.64 3.73 13.87
CA PRO A 162 -0.59 3.51 12.43
C PRO A 162 0.06 4.68 11.69
N ALA A 163 0.56 4.41 10.49
CA ALA A 163 0.96 5.48 9.59
C ALA A 163 -0.30 6.24 9.13
N GLU A 164 -0.22 7.57 9.09
CA GLU A 164 -1.32 8.43 8.67
C GLU A 164 -0.86 9.29 7.50
N PHE A 165 -1.62 9.29 6.41
CA PHE A 165 -1.36 10.11 5.24
C PHE A 165 -2.65 10.34 4.46
N THR A 166 -2.64 11.37 3.62
CA THR A 166 -3.70 11.61 2.63
C THR A 166 -3.23 11.10 1.29
N GLU A 167 -4.04 10.26 0.67
CA GLU A 167 -3.90 9.84 -0.72
C GLU A 167 -4.76 10.72 -1.62
N TYR A 168 -4.19 11.18 -2.72
CA TYR A 168 -4.87 11.92 -3.79
C TYR A 168 -5.13 10.95 -4.95
N ILE A 169 -6.39 10.70 -5.26
CA ILE A 169 -6.83 9.69 -6.23
C ILE A 169 -7.40 10.37 -7.47
N TYR A 170 -6.82 10.07 -8.62
CA TYR A 170 -7.18 10.61 -9.93
C TYR A 170 -7.84 9.51 -10.77
N GLU A 171 -8.94 9.84 -11.43
CA GLU A 171 -9.70 8.93 -12.29
C GLU A 171 -9.67 9.34 -13.78
N ASP A 172 -9.20 10.55 -14.06
CA ASP A 172 -9.08 11.12 -15.41
C ASP A 172 -7.61 11.55 -15.63
N PRO A 173 -6.89 10.97 -16.62
CA PRO A 173 -5.50 11.32 -16.89
C PRO A 173 -5.32 12.74 -17.44
N ASP A 174 -6.40 13.36 -17.95
CA ASP A 174 -6.38 14.69 -18.55
C ASP A 174 -6.90 15.77 -17.58
N SER A 175 -7.16 15.43 -16.32
CA SER A 175 -7.71 16.33 -15.30
C SER A 175 -6.87 16.34 -14.02
N ASP A 176 -6.75 17.53 -13.41
CA ASP A 176 -6.17 17.70 -12.07
C ASP A 176 -7.20 17.46 -10.95
N ASP A 177 -8.47 17.22 -11.31
CA ASP A 177 -9.52 16.88 -10.35
C ASP A 177 -9.21 15.53 -9.70
N HIS A 178 -9.20 15.52 -8.37
CA HIS A 178 -8.91 14.33 -7.57
C HIS A 178 -9.76 14.25 -6.33
N GLN A 179 -9.84 13.04 -5.82
CA GLN A 179 -10.42 12.75 -4.52
C GLN A 179 -9.31 12.71 -3.47
N GLU A 180 -9.59 13.26 -2.28
CA GLU A 180 -8.72 13.12 -1.12
C GLU A 180 -9.25 12.02 -0.21
N ASN A 181 -8.42 11.02 0.08
CA ASN A 181 -8.73 9.97 1.04
C ASN A 181 -7.70 10.00 2.18
N TYR A 182 -8.16 10.33 3.39
CA TYR A 182 -7.31 10.28 4.58
C TYR A 182 -7.32 8.87 5.17
N GLN A 183 -6.13 8.30 5.32
CA GLN A 183 -5.93 6.91 5.70
C GLN A 183 -5.18 6.79 7.02
N LYS A 184 -5.58 5.80 7.83
CA LYS A 184 -4.74 5.25 8.90
C LYS A 184 -4.41 3.80 8.60
N THR A 185 -3.13 3.53 8.38
CA THR A 185 -2.71 2.27 7.75
C THR A 185 -1.62 1.58 8.54
N MET A 186 -1.72 0.25 8.63
CA MET A 186 -0.68 -0.60 9.21
C MET A 186 -0.39 -1.79 8.30
N LEU A 187 0.90 -2.07 8.08
CA LEU A 187 1.36 -3.24 7.35
C LEU A 187 1.74 -4.38 8.29
N PHE A 188 1.17 -5.54 8.02
CA PHE A 188 1.52 -6.81 8.60
C PHE A 188 2.06 -7.75 7.54
N GLY A 189 2.78 -8.79 7.95
CA GLY A 189 3.32 -9.78 7.05
C GLY A 189 3.52 -11.13 7.71
N ARG A 190 3.54 -12.17 6.88
CA ARG A 190 3.93 -13.52 7.26
C ARG A 190 4.92 -14.06 6.25
N ASN A 191 5.89 -14.83 6.74
CA ASN A 191 6.82 -15.57 5.91
C ASN A 191 6.28 -17.00 5.75
N LEU A 192 6.15 -17.47 4.51
CA LEU A 192 5.57 -18.78 4.21
C LEU A 192 6.60 -19.93 4.24
N GLY A 193 7.85 -19.64 4.61
CA GLY A 193 8.98 -20.57 4.67
C GLY A 193 10.26 -19.93 4.09
N ASP A 194 11.42 -20.52 4.41
CA ASP A 194 12.75 -19.99 4.04
C ASP A 194 12.93 -19.73 2.53
N ASP A 195 12.25 -20.52 1.68
CA ASP A 195 12.28 -20.42 0.22
C ASP A 195 10.99 -19.85 -0.39
N LYS A 196 10.03 -19.39 0.43
CA LYS A 196 8.74 -18.88 -0.05
C LYS A 196 8.69 -17.35 -0.01
N LYS A 197 7.86 -16.77 -0.89
CA LYS A 197 7.58 -15.34 -0.90
C LYS A 197 6.87 -14.92 0.40
N ASN A 198 7.04 -13.66 0.79
CA ASN A 198 6.26 -13.09 1.88
C ASN A 198 4.85 -12.81 1.39
N GLU A 199 3.91 -12.91 2.31
CA GLU A 199 2.58 -12.35 2.10
C GLU A 199 2.33 -11.23 3.08
N TYR A 200 1.73 -10.17 2.57
CA TYR A 200 1.41 -8.97 3.30
C TYR A 200 -0.08 -8.89 3.59
N LEU A 201 -0.40 -8.22 4.69
CA LEU A 201 -1.75 -7.78 5.01
C LEU A 201 -1.68 -6.28 5.31
N LEU A 202 -2.25 -5.49 4.42
CA LEU A 202 -2.44 -4.06 4.60
C LEU A 202 -3.81 -3.84 5.24
N VAL A 203 -3.82 -3.24 6.42
CA VAL A 203 -5.06 -2.88 7.13
C VAL A 203 -5.16 -1.37 7.11
N THR A 204 -6.22 -0.85 6.48
CA THR A 204 -6.45 0.58 6.29
C THR A 204 -7.78 0.96 6.92
N VAL A 205 -7.79 2.05 7.68
CA VAL A 205 -9.01 2.78 8.01
C VAL A 205 -9.13 3.90 7.00
N ASP A 206 -10.09 3.76 6.10
CA ASP A 206 -10.43 4.76 5.09
C ASP A 206 -11.50 5.70 5.61
N SER A 207 -11.44 6.96 5.15
CA SER A 207 -12.43 7.98 5.45
C SER A 207 -12.79 8.71 4.17
N TYR A 208 -13.82 8.20 3.48
CA TYR A 208 -14.28 8.69 2.20
C TYR A 208 -15.66 9.34 2.33
N GLU A 209 -15.81 10.58 1.86
CA GLU A 209 -17.08 11.36 1.89
C GLU A 209 -17.85 11.35 3.23
N GLY A 210 -17.13 11.16 4.34
CA GLY A 210 -17.71 11.08 5.69
C GLY A 210 -18.14 9.68 6.13
N GLU A 211 -18.08 8.69 5.24
CA GLU A 211 -18.13 7.27 5.59
C GLU A 211 -16.74 6.78 5.99
N LYS A 212 -16.70 5.87 6.97
CA LYS A 212 -15.46 5.25 7.42
C LYS A 212 -15.59 3.75 7.32
N THR A 213 -14.56 3.11 6.79
CA THR A 213 -14.49 1.65 6.68
C THR A 213 -13.15 1.15 7.17
N VAL A 214 -13.06 -0.16 7.37
CA VAL A 214 -11.76 -0.83 7.54
C VAL A 214 -11.58 -1.81 6.42
N GLU A 215 -10.58 -1.55 5.58
CA GLU A 215 -10.24 -2.36 4.42
C GLU A 215 -9.02 -3.21 4.71
N LEU A 216 -9.13 -4.51 4.41
CA LEU A 216 -8.02 -5.45 4.44
C LEU A 216 -7.68 -5.82 2.99
N MET A 217 -6.43 -5.62 2.62
CA MET A 217 -5.88 -6.11 1.37
C MET A 217 -4.74 -7.08 1.66
N VAL A 218 -4.70 -8.19 0.93
CA VAL A 218 -3.59 -9.14 0.97
C VAL A 218 -2.67 -8.90 -0.21
N GLY A 219 -1.36 -9.06 -0.02
CA GLY A 219 -0.42 -8.70 -1.07
C GLY A 219 0.86 -9.52 -1.13
N VAL A 220 1.53 -9.42 -2.27
CA VAL A 220 2.79 -10.10 -2.60
C VAL A 220 3.73 -9.15 -3.32
N ASP A 221 5.03 -9.37 -3.12
CA ASP A 221 6.08 -8.64 -3.84
C ASP A 221 6.01 -8.96 -5.33
N LEU A 222 6.07 -7.92 -6.16
CA LEU A 222 6.32 -8.05 -7.59
C LEU A 222 7.75 -7.64 -7.89
N GLU A 223 8.38 -8.38 -8.80
CA GLU A 223 9.64 -7.95 -9.40
C GLU A 223 9.31 -7.21 -10.70
N PHE A 224 10.10 -6.20 -11.07
CA PHE A 224 9.88 -5.46 -12.32
C PHE A 224 9.79 -6.38 -13.54
N ALA A 225 10.59 -7.46 -13.58
CA ALA A 225 10.55 -8.45 -14.66
C ALA A 225 9.22 -9.21 -14.78
N MET A 226 8.37 -9.17 -13.74
CA MET A 226 7.03 -9.76 -13.76
C MET A 226 5.99 -8.80 -14.35
N LEU A 227 6.30 -7.52 -14.51
CA LEU A 227 5.37 -6.53 -15.03
C LEU A 227 5.60 -6.28 -16.52
N ARG A 228 4.50 -6.28 -17.28
CA ARG A 228 4.49 -5.81 -18.66
C ARG A 228 3.35 -4.81 -18.84
N VAL A 229 3.72 -3.54 -18.98
CA VAL A 229 2.79 -2.45 -19.31
C VAL A 229 2.67 -2.34 -20.83
N ILE A 230 1.42 -2.29 -21.32
CA ILE A 230 1.04 -2.28 -22.74
C ILE A 230 0.40 -0.94 -23.10
#